data_AF-A0A9W3Z265-F1
#
_entry.id   AF-A0A9W3Z265-F1
#
_cell.length_a   1.000
_cell.length_b   1.000
_cell.length_c   1.000
_cell.angle_alpha   90.00
_cell.angle_beta   90.00
_cell.angle_gamma   90.00
#
_symmetry.space_group_name_H-M   'P 1'
#
loop_
_entity.id
_entity.type
_entity.pdbx_description
1 polymer ?
#
loop_
_entity_poly.entity_id
_entity_poly.type
_entity_poly.pdbx_seq_one_letter_code
_entity_poly.pdbx_strand_id
1 'polypeptide(L)'
;MNNKNEEKNTHPTNNYRKWLIGILIGLIIILIGWLIFGHIQSKRNAEAEKFNSTHFNSNVVIYDIPVGKLTVKKATSKINEKAKNDAILEGDKVVLKKTGNKVITSKEVQSYFETQHTRYPSRKKWNFQNDALLKAKDKLNQIKDRQVKYTVNGKSFVFKRAEVFPNVSYRNNKYVFLDTKILEDKINSINKEVSTLHKSYDFKLPNGQVTKVKNESYGWAINEKKLLAGVENALANDIQILNGKNYIYGEGFSTYGTGYGLSNNGIGNNYVVVSLTDQKMWVYKNGKCVLTLDTIVTGTVETKLAHKNLETPTGVWYIHYKESPSVLKGTNDDGSKYSVDVKYWMPFTLTGCGFHDNSWRKNWSKTAYLNDGSYGCVNLRPSDAPKVWDNVEKNEAVIIYK
;
A
#
# COMPACT_ATOMS: atom_id res chain seq x y z
N MET A 1 -111.58 8.10 -76.48
CA MET A 1 -112.15 8.91 -75.38
C MET A 1 -111.01 9.52 -74.59
N ASN A 2 -111.02 10.84 -74.46
CA ASN A 2 -110.05 11.65 -73.74
C ASN A 2 -109.91 11.24 -72.27
N ASN A 3 -108.69 11.14 -71.76
CA ASN A 3 -108.38 11.73 -70.46
C ASN A 3 -106.90 12.12 -70.38
N LYS A 4 -106.64 13.44 -70.45
CA LYS A 4 -105.40 14.07 -70.03
C LYS A 4 -105.27 13.85 -68.52
N ASN A 5 -104.13 13.35 -68.05
CA ASN A 5 -103.73 13.55 -66.66
C ASN A 5 -102.40 14.29 -66.62
N GLU A 6 -102.46 15.46 -66.03
CA GLU A 6 -101.41 16.45 -65.83
C GLU A 6 -100.26 15.92 -64.95
N GLU A 7 -99.06 16.45 -65.20
CA GLU A 7 -97.88 16.30 -64.35
C GLU A 7 -98.17 16.68 -62.89
N LYS A 8 -97.69 15.89 -61.93
CA LYS A 8 -97.30 16.41 -60.61
C LYS A 8 -95.79 16.22 -60.44
N ASN A 9 -95.07 17.16 -61.04
CA ASN A 9 -93.68 17.44 -60.72
C ASN A 9 -93.65 18.00 -59.28
N THR A 10 -93.56 17.14 -58.26
CA THR A 10 -93.50 17.58 -56.86
C THR A 10 -92.09 18.13 -56.58
N HIS A 11 -91.89 19.40 -56.91
CA HIS A 11 -90.75 20.14 -56.40
C HIS A 11 -90.78 20.09 -54.85
N PRO A 12 -89.67 19.72 -54.18
CA PRO A 12 -89.62 19.69 -52.74
C PRO A 12 -90.02 21.05 -52.18
N THR A 13 -90.91 21.07 -51.19
CA THR A 13 -91.41 22.32 -50.59
C THR A 13 -90.23 23.13 -50.07
N ASN A 14 -90.35 24.46 -50.19
CA ASN A 14 -89.29 25.42 -49.88
C ASN A 14 -88.68 25.19 -48.46
N ASN A 15 -89.46 24.65 -47.53
CA ASN A 15 -89.01 24.32 -46.17
C ASN A 15 -88.11 23.08 -46.08
N TYR A 16 -88.34 22.02 -46.88
CA TYR A 16 -87.47 20.83 -46.91
C TYR A 16 -86.11 21.15 -47.57
N ARG A 17 -86.12 21.97 -48.63
CA ARG A 17 -84.88 22.50 -49.24
C ARG A 17 -84.10 23.37 -48.25
N LYS A 18 -84.75 24.26 -47.50
CA LYS A 18 -84.11 25.07 -46.45
C LYS A 18 -83.52 24.23 -45.32
N TRP A 19 -84.21 23.17 -44.89
CA TRP A 19 -83.73 22.25 -43.85
C TRP A 19 -82.51 21.44 -44.33
N LEU A 20 -82.54 20.90 -45.56
CA LEU A 20 -81.41 20.23 -46.18
C LEU A 20 -80.19 21.17 -46.36
N ILE A 21 -80.42 22.42 -46.78
CA ILE A 21 -79.37 23.44 -46.89
C ILE A 21 -78.77 23.75 -45.51
N GLY A 22 -79.59 23.84 -44.46
CA GLY A 22 -79.12 24.05 -43.09
C GLY A 22 -78.23 22.91 -42.57
N ILE A 23 -78.60 21.65 -42.85
CA ILE A 23 -77.77 20.48 -42.54
C ILE A 23 -76.45 20.51 -43.33
N LEU A 24 -76.51 20.84 -44.62
CA LEU A 24 -75.32 20.94 -45.47
C LEU A 24 -74.35 22.02 -44.97
N ILE A 25 -74.87 23.19 -44.59
CA ILE A 25 -74.08 24.28 -43.99
C ILE A 25 -73.46 23.83 -42.66
N GLY A 26 -74.23 23.14 -41.80
CA GLY A 26 -73.70 22.59 -40.54
C GLY A 26 -72.58 21.57 -40.76
N LEU A 27 -72.73 20.66 -41.72
CA LEU A 27 -71.69 19.69 -42.09
C LEU A 27 -70.44 20.38 -42.66
N ILE A 28 -70.61 21.41 -43.50
CA ILE A 28 -69.51 22.22 -44.03
C ILE A 28 -68.75 22.92 -42.89
N ILE A 29 -69.46 23.51 -41.91
CA ILE A 29 -68.82 24.18 -40.76
C ILE A 29 -68.03 23.17 -39.91
N ILE A 30 -68.57 21.98 -39.65
CA ILE A 30 -67.85 20.91 -38.93
C ILE A 30 -66.59 20.48 -39.71
N LEU A 31 -66.71 20.31 -41.02
CA LEU A 31 -65.59 19.90 -41.88
C LEU A 31 -64.50 20.99 -41.95
N ILE A 32 -64.88 22.26 -42.05
CA ILE A 32 -63.97 23.41 -41.97
C ILE A 32 -63.29 23.46 -40.59
N GLY A 33 -64.04 23.28 -39.50
CA GLY A 33 -63.50 23.23 -38.14
C GLY A 33 -62.48 22.09 -37.97
N TRP A 34 -62.76 20.92 -38.54
CA TRP A 34 -61.86 19.76 -38.53
C TRP A 34 -60.59 20.01 -39.35
N LEU A 35 -60.71 20.63 -40.53
CA LEU A 35 -59.56 21.03 -41.37
C LEU A 35 -58.68 22.07 -40.68
N ILE A 36 -59.28 23.09 -40.05
CA ILE A 36 -58.56 24.13 -39.28
C ILE A 36 -57.84 23.50 -38.09
N PHE A 37 -58.54 22.66 -37.32
CA PHE A 37 -57.95 21.95 -36.19
C PHE A 37 -56.79 21.03 -36.64
N GLY A 38 -56.97 20.28 -37.73
CA GLY A 38 -55.93 19.46 -38.33
C GLY A 38 -54.71 20.26 -38.77
N HIS A 39 -54.92 21.43 -39.39
CA HIS A 39 -53.82 22.33 -39.80
C HIS A 39 -53.06 22.90 -38.60
N ILE A 40 -53.77 23.33 -37.55
CA ILE A 40 -53.15 23.81 -36.29
C ILE A 40 -52.37 22.69 -35.62
N GLN A 41 -52.95 21.49 -35.51
CA GLN A 41 -52.29 20.35 -34.89
C GLN A 41 -51.05 19.92 -35.70
N SER A 42 -51.12 19.94 -37.03
CA SER A 42 -49.98 19.66 -37.91
C SER A 42 -48.84 20.66 -37.71
N LYS A 43 -49.13 21.97 -37.63
CA LYS A 43 -48.12 22.99 -37.34
C LYS A 43 -47.47 22.79 -35.97
N ARG A 44 -48.29 22.55 -34.94
CA ARG A 44 -47.79 22.25 -33.58
C ARG A 44 -46.93 20.99 -33.54
N ASN A 45 -47.33 19.94 -34.26
CA ASN A 45 -46.55 18.71 -34.36
C ASN A 45 -45.22 18.93 -35.08
N ALA A 46 -45.19 19.73 -36.15
CA ALA A 46 -43.95 20.06 -36.87
C ALA A 46 -42.98 20.91 -36.01
N GLU A 47 -43.50 21.88 -35.26
CA GLU A 47 -42.71 22.67 -34.30
C GLU A 47 -42.17 21.79 -33.17
N ALA A 48 -43.01 20.89 -32.64
CA ALA A 48 -42.63 19.97 -31.58
C ALA A 48 -41.58 18.95 -32.05
N GLU A 49 -41.71 18.43 -33.28
CA GLU A 49 -40.74 17.53 -33.92
C GLU A 49 -39.40 18.24 -34.17
N LYS A 50 -39.43 19.48 -34.68
CA LYS A 50 -38.23 20.31 -34.86
C LYS A 50 -37.55 20.65 -33.53
N PHE A 51 -38.31 20.87 -32.47
CA PHE A 51 -37.74 21.09 -31.15
C PHE A 51 -37.09 19.82 -30.60
N ASN A 52 -37.79 18.68 -30.65
CA ASN A 52 -37.32 17.41 -30.12
C ASN A 52 -36.11 16.84 -30.88
N SER A 53 -35.93 17.19 -32.16
CA SER A 53 -34.75 16.77 -32.94
C SER A 53 -33.42 17.30 -32.40
N THR A 54 -33.46 18.35 -31.55
CA THR A 54 -32.26 18.98 -30.97
C THR A 54 -32.29 19.10 -29.45
N HIS A 55 -33.41 18.78 -28.79
CA HIS A 55 -33.59 18.96 -27.34
C HIS A 55 -34.05 17.67 -26.65
N PHE A 56 -33.48 17.39 -25.47
CA PHE A 56 -33.89 16.28 -24.63
C PHE A 56 -35.40 16.35 -24.30
N ASN A 57 -36.06 15.19 -24.19
CA ASN A 57 -37.42 15.13 -23.63
C ASN A 57 -37.46 15.75 -22.22
N SER A 58 -38.64 16.20 -21.79
CA SER A 58 -38.76 17.05 -20.59
C SER A 58 -38.32 16.37 -19.29
N ASN A 59 -38.41 15.04 -19.20
CA ASN A 59 -38.15 14.26 -17.98
C ASN A 59 -36.86 13.45 -18.07
N VAL A 60 -35.76 14.08 -18.54
CA VAL A 60 -34.44 13.45 -18.62
C VAL A 60 -33.51 14.01 -17.54
N VAL A 61 -32.92 13.11 -16.76
CA VAL A 61 -31.90 13.38 -15.74
C VAL A 61 -30.64 12.61 -16.11
N ILE A 62 -29.49 13.27 -16.07
CA ILE A 62 -28.17 12.66 -16.29
C ILE A 62 -27.29 13.03 -15.10
N TYR A 63 -26.77 12.02 -14.39
CA TYR A 63 -25.90 12.17 -13.22
C TYR A 63 -26.52 13.11 -12.15
N ASP A 64 -27.80 12.85 -11.84
CA ASP A 64 -28.64 13.64 -10.94
C ASP A 64 -28.90 15.10 -11.37
N ILE A 65 -28.49 15.49 -12.58
CA ILE A 65 -28.73 16.81 -13.16
C ILE A 65 -29.91 16.75 -14.13
N PRO A 66 -31.01 17.50 -13.88
CA PRO A 66 -32.10 17.63 -14.85
C PRO A 66 -31.62 18.35 -16.11
N VAL A 67 -31.75 17.69 -17.27
CA VAL A 67 -31.32 18.22 -18.58
C VAL A 67 -32.44 18.30 -19.61
N GLY A 68 -33.68 18.01 -19.21
CA GLY A 68 -34.82 18.09 -20.10
C GLY A 68 -34.94 19.46 -20.77
N LYS A 69 -35.37 19.46 -22.04
CA LYS A 69 -35.48 20.64 -22.91
C LYS A 69 -34.15 21.35 -23.20
N LEU A 70 -32.99 20.78 -22.85
CA LEU A 70 -31.69 21.32 -23.25
C LEU A 70 -31.20 20.66 -24.53
N THR A 71 -30.35 21.37 -25.28
CA THR A 71 -29.53 20.75 -26.33
C THR A 71 -28.39 19.95 -25.72
N VAL A 72 -27.79 19.02 -26.49
CA VAL A 72 -26.61 18.25 -26.05
C VAL A 72 -25.48 19.15 -25.55
N LYS A 73 -25.19 20.26 -26.25
CA LYS A 73 -24.17 21.23 -25.82
C LYS A 73 -24.50 21.86 -24.46
N LYS A 74 -25.73 22.35 -24.28
CA LYS A 74 -26.17 22.98 -23.02
C LYS A 74 -26.20 21.98 -21.86
N ALA A 75 -26.70 20.77 -22.12
CA ALA A 75 -26.71 19.66 -21.15
C ALA A 75 -25.28 19.30 -20.73
N THR A 76 -24.35 19.14 -21.68
CA THR A 76 -22.94 18.84 -21.42
C THR A 76 -22.28 19.89 -20.52
N SER A 77 -22.47 21.19 -20.81
CA SER A 77 -21.94 22.25 -19.95
C SER A 77 -22.55 22.20 -18.55
N LYS A 78 -23.87 22.07 -18.44
CA LYS A 78 -24.59 22.03 -17.16
C LYS A 78 -24.17 20.85 -16.29
N ILE A 79 -24.00 19.65 -16.88
CA ILE A 79 -23.53 18.45 -16.16
C ILE A 79 -22.09 18.67 -15.68
N ASN A 80 -21.20 19.15 -16.55
CA ASN A 80 -19.80 19.38 -16.18
C ASN A 80 -19.61 20.47 -15.10
N GLU A 81 -20.55 21.40 -15.00
CA GLU A 81 -20.59 22.42 -13.95
C GLU A 81 -21.06 21.85 -12.61
N LYS A 82 -22.11 21.01 -12.61
CA LYS A 82 -22.86 20.67 -11.38
C LYS A 82 -22.73 19.22 -10.90
N ALA A 83 -22.48 18.26 -11.78
CA ALA A 83 -22.53 16.84 -11.44
C ALA A 83 -21.30 16.41 -10.62
N LYS A 84 -21.55 15.73 -9.50
CA LYS A 84 -20.49 15.16 -8.66
C LYS A 84 -19.77 14.05 -9.43
N ASN A 85 -18.46 13.91 -9.22
CA ASN A 85 -17.62 12.96 -9.95
C ASN A 85 -16.52 12.32 -9.10
N ASP A 86 -16.55 12.54 -7.78
CA ASP A 86 -15.61 11.93 -6.85
C ASP A 86 -16.34 11.52 -5.57
N ALA A 87 -15.85 10.44 -4.96
CA ALA A 87 -16.36 9.91 -3.70
C ALA A 87 -15.19 9.74 -2.73
N ILE A 88 -15.36 10.26 -1.53
CA ILE A 88 -14.36 10.19 -0.46
C ILE A 88 -15.06 9.68 0.80
N LEU A 89 -14.49 8.66 1.43
CA LEU A 89 -14.82 8.26 2.79
C LEU A 89 -14.05 9.18 3.73
N GLU A 90 -14.76 10.03 4.48
CA GLU A 90 -14.23 10.92 5.50
C GLU A 90 -14.69 10.41 6.88
N GLY A 91 -13.76 9.86 7.65
CA GLY A 91 -14.07 9.07 8.84
C GLY A 91 -14.93 7.86 8.45
N ASP A 92 -16.23 7.93 8.77
CA ASP A 92 -17.21 6.87 8.50
C ASP A 92 -18.30 7.29 7.49
N LYS A 93 -18.20 8.50 6.94
CA LYS A 93 -19.20 9.06 6.02
C LYS A 93 -18.65 9.11 4.60
N VAL A 94 -19.38 8.54 3.65
CA VAL A 94 -19.06 8.67 2.22
C VAL A 94 -19.66 9.97 1.71
N VAL A 95 -18.80 10.90 1.29
CA VAL A 95 -19.15 12.20 0.75
C VAL A 95 -18.90 12.22 -0.75
N LEU A 96 -19.92 12.63 -1.52
CA LEU A 96 -19.81 12.81 -2.96
C LEU A 96 -19.50 14.28 -3.27
N LYS A 97 -18.41 14.53 -4.01
CA LYS A 97 -17.89 15.86 -4.31
C LYS A 97 -17.78 16.12 -5.80
N LYS A 98 -17.85 17.40 -6.17
CA LYS A 98 -17.46 17.89 -7.50
C LYS A 98 -15.98 18.23 -7.47
N THR A 99 -15.22 17.77 -8.46
CA THR A 99 -13.83 18.17 -8.69
C THR A 99 -13.74 19.09 -9.92
N GLY A 100 -12.60 19.76 -10.14
CA GLY A 100 -12.38 20.60 -11.32
C GLY A 100 -12.39 19.85 -12.65
N ASN A 101 -12.33 18.52 -12.63
CA ASN A 101 -12.29 17.69 -13.84
C ASN A 101 -13.64 17.64 -14.56
N LYS A 102 -13.59 17.48 -15.89
CA LYS A 102 -14.76 17.15 -16.70
C LYS A 102 -15.35 15.82 -16.22
N VAL A 103 -16.67 15.80 -16.08
CA VAL A 103 -17.47 14.66 -15.61
C VAL A 103 -17.92 13.80 -16.78
N ILE A 104 -18.25 14.43 -17.91
CA ILE A 104 -18.81 13.77 -19.08
C ILE A 104 -18.39 14.48 -20.37
N THR A 105 -18.20 13.71 -21.44
CA THR A 105 -17.95 14.22 -22.79
C THR A 105 -19.25 14.53 -23.54
N SER A 106 -19.17 15.41 -24.54
CA SER A 106 -20.33 15.67 -25.41
C SER A 106 -20.79 14.42 -26.17
N LYS A 107 -19.88 13.47 -26.44
CA LYS A 107 -20.18 12.20 -27.13
C LYS A 107 -21.04 11.29 -26.26
N GLU A 108 -20.75 11.20 -24.97
CA GLU A 108 -21.57 10.43 -24.02
C GLU A 108 -22.96 11.05 -23.85
N VAL A 109 -23.04 12.37 -23.73
CA VAL A 109 -24.34 13.08 -23.66
C VAL A 109 -25.16 12.89 -24.94
N GLN A 110 -24.50 12.85 -26.11
CA GLN A 110 -25.14 12.55 -27.39
C GLN A 110 -25.74 11.13 -27.42
N SER A 111 -25.04 10.12 -26.90
CA SER A 111 -25.58 8.75 -26.79
C SER A 111 -26.83 8.69 -25.88
N TYR A 112 -26.83 9.40 -24.76
CA TYR A 112 -28.01 9.51 -23.91
C TYR A 112 -29.17 10.23 -24.59
N PHE A 113 -28.86 11.25 -25.40
CA PHE A 113 -29.86 11.95 -26.21
C PHE A 113 -30.52 11.00 -27.20
N GLU A 114 -29.74 10.23 -27.94
CA GLU A 114 -30.22 9.24 -28.92
C GLU A 114 -31.06 8.15 -28.26
N THR A 115 -30.61 7.64 -27.11
CA THR A 115 -31.31 6.59 -26.35
C THR A 115 -32.73 6.99 -25.95
N GLN A 116 -32.93 8.23 -25.52
CA GLN A 116 -34.24 8.72 -25.09
C GLN A 116 -35.09 9.32 -26.20
N HIS A 117 -34.51 9.60 -27.37
CA HIS A 117 -35.09 10.46 -28.40
C HIS A 117 -36.40 9.89 -28.94
N THR A 118 -37.37 10.77 -29.13
CA THR A 118 -38.68 10.46 -29.71
C THR A 118 -39.07 11.54 -30.71
N ARG A 119 -39.74 11.15 -31.79
CA ARG A 119 -40.23 12.07 -32.84
C ARG A 119 -41.05 13.23 -32.28
N TYR A 120 -41.91 12.94 -31.30
CA TYR A 120 -42.72 13.93 -30.59
C TYR A 120 -42.37 13.95 -29.09
N PRO A 121 -42.68 15.05 -28.37
CA PRO A 121 -42.42 15.17 -26.94
C PRO A 121 -42.99 14.01 -26.13
N SER A 122 -42.13 13.34 -25.38
CA SER A 122 -42.50 12.25 -24.49
C SER A 122 -42.44 12.69 -23.03
N ARG A 123 -43.40 12.19 -22.22
CA ARG A 123 -43.40 12.33 -20.76
C ARG A 123 -42.67 11.17 -20.07
N LYS A 124 -42.16 10.17 -20.81
CA LYS A 124 -41.38 9.06 -20.26
C LYS A 124 -40.19 9.61 -19.48
N LYS A 125 -39.97 9.09 -18.28
CA LYS A 125 -38.84 9.47 -17.41
C LYS A 125 -37.61 8.67 -17.83
N TRP A 126 -36.47 9.36 -17.95
CA TRP A 126 -35.18 8.77 -18.23
C TRP A 126 -34.18 9.24 -17.17
N ASN A 127 -33.47 8.29 -16.56
CA ASN A 127 -32.45 8.57 -15.56
C ASN A 127 -31.17 7.82 -15.92
N PHE A 128 -30.14 8.56 -16.29
CA PHE A 128 -28.81 8.03 -16.61
C PHE A 128 -27.89 8.24 -15.41
N GLN A 129 -27.48 7.16 -14.75
CA GLN A 129 -26.69 7.21 -13.53
C GLN A 129 -25.18 7.21 -13.80
N ASN A 130 -24.42 7.77 -12.87
CA ASN A 130 -22.96 7.70 -12.91
C ASN A 130 -22.49 6.40 -12.25
N ASP A 131 -22.44 5.31 -13.02
CA ASP A 131 -22.10 3.97 -12.51
C ASP A 131 -20.74 3.92 -11.84
N ALA A 132 -19.76 4.68 -12.34
CA ALA A 132 -18.43 4.77 -11.73
C ALA A 132 -18.50 5.41 -10.33
N LEU A 133 -19.28 6.47 -10.16
CA LEU A 133 -19.48 7.14 -8.87
C LEU A 133 -20.29 6.28 -7.89
N LEU A 134 -21.32 5.58 -8.37
CA LEU A 134 -22.10 4.65 -7.56
C LEU A 134 -21.23 3.48 -7.08
N LYS A 135 -20.44 2.87 -7.97
CA LYS A 135 -19.47 1.84 -7.62
C LYS A 135 -18.45 2.34 -6.59
N ALA A 136 -17.95 3.57 -6.76
CA ALA A 136 -17.03 4.17 -5.79
C ALA A 136 -17.69 4.32 -4.41
N LYS A 137 -18.94 4.80 -4.37
CA LYS A 137 -19.72 4.91 -3.13
C LYS A 137 -19.86 3.55 -2.44
N ASP A 138 -20.22 2.50 -3.18
CA ASP A 138 -20.40 1.16 -2.64
C ASP A 138 -19.08 0.57 -2.13
N LYS A 139 -18.00 0.73 -2.89
CA LYS A 139 -16.66 0.28 -2.48
C LYS A 139 -16.18 1.00 -1.23
N LEU A 140 -16.43 2.30 -1.11
CA LEU A 140 -16.09 3.06 0.09
C LEU A 140 -16.94 2.67 1.30
N ASN A 141 -18.20 2.28 1.10
CA ASN A 141 -19.00 1.70 2.19
C ASN A 141 -18.45 0.34 2.65
N GLN A 142 -17.93 -0.49 1.75
CA GLN A 142 -17.37 -1.82 2.08
C GLN A 142 -16.06 -1.77 2.90
N ILE A 143 -15.28 -0.69 2.82
CA ILE A 143 -13.98 -0.57 3.52
C ILE A 143 -14.09 0.08 4.91
N LYS A 144 -15.27 0.60 5.29
CA LYS A 144 -15.46 1.39 6.52
C LYS A 144 -14.95 0.68 7.76
N ASP A 145 -15.40 -0.54 8.00
CA ASP A 145 -15.12 -1.25 9.25
C ASP A 145 -13.93 -2.21 9.13
N ARG A 146 -13.19 -2.13 8.02
CA ARG A 146 -12.03 -3.00 7.81
C ARG A 146 -10.92 -2.68 8.79
N GLN A 147 -10.27 -3.75 9.22
CA GLN A 147 -9.10 -3.70 10.07
C GLN A 147 -8.15 -4.83 9.70
N VAL A 148 -6.90 -4.67 10.08
CA VAL A 148 -5.91 -5.72 9.92
C VAL A 148 -5.10 -5.87 11.20
N LYS A 149 -4.92 -7.12 11.65
CA LYS A 149 -4.07 -7.47 12.79
C LYS A 149 -2.65 -7.75 12.32
N TYR A 150 -1.72 -6.90 12.71
CA TYR A 150 -0.29 -7.09 12.51
C TYR A 150 0.34 -7.75 13.73
N THR A 151 0.94 -8.93 13.56
CA THR A 151 1.57 -9.68 14.65
C THR A 151 3.08 -9.73 14.45
N VAL A 152 3.86 -9.17 15.38
CA VAL A 152 5.33 -9.13 15.31
C VAL A 152 5.92 -9.46 16.67
N ASN A 153 6.85 -10.42 16.69
CA ASN A 153 7.58 -10.84 17.91
C ASN A 153 6.64 -11.15 19.10
N GLY A 154 5.57 -11.91 18.85
CA GLY A 154 4.56 -12.29 19.85
C GLY A 154 3.57 -11.18 20.24
N LYS A 155 3.79 -9.92 19.83
CA LYS A 155 2.87 -8.80 20.07
C LYS A 155 1.91 -8.61 18.90
N SER A 156 0.69 -8.20 19.20
CA SER A 156 -0.35 -7.95 18.19
C SER A 156 -0.80 -6.50 18.21
N PHE A 157 -0.87 -5.89 17.03
CA PHE A 157 -1.31 -4.51 16.81
C PHE A 157 -2.44 -4.50 15.80
N VAL A 158 -3.53 -3.79 16.09
CA VAL A 158 -4.67 -3.67 15.18
C VAL A 158 -4.63 -2.31 14.49
N PHE A 159 -4.67 -2.33 13.16
CA PHE A 159 -4.83 -1.15 12.32
C PHE A 159 -6.27 -1.11 11.82
N LYS A 160 -7.13 -0.33 12.48
CA LYS A 160 -8.48 -0.05 11.97
C LYS A 160 -8.40 1.03 10.92
N ARG A 161 -9.06 0.83 9.78
CA ARG A 161 -9.04 1.80 8.67
C ARG A 161 -9.46 3.20 9.11
N ALA A 162 -10.43 3.33 10.02
CA ALA A 162 -10.87 4.62 10.60
C ALA A 162 -9.78 5.42 11.28
N GLU A 163 -8.90 4.71 11.99
CA GLU A 163 -7.87 5.31 12.82
C GLU A 163 -6.65 5.69 11.99
N VAL A 164 -6.24 4.82 11.06
CA VAL A 164 -4.98 4.99 10.31
C VAL A 164 -5.15 5.64 8.94
N PHE A 165 -6.38 5.62 8.39
CA PHE A 165 -6.73 6.25 7.12
C PHE A 165 -8.11 6.92 7.20
N PRO A 166 -8.19 8.13 7.80
CA PRO A 166 -9.44 8.86 7.94
C PRO A 166 -10.07 9.20 6.59
N ASN A 167 -9.24 9.42 5.55
CA ASN A 167 -9.69 9.83 4.23
C ASN A 167 -9.26 8.82 3.16
N VAL A 168 -10.24 8.19 2.50
CA VAL A 168 -10.01 7.21 1.42
C VAL A 168 -10.89 7.55 0.23
N SER A 169 -10.34 7.52 -0.99
CA SER A 169 -11.13 7.62 -2.22
C SER A 169 -11.11 6.32 -3.00
N TYR A 170 -12.03 6.15 -3.96
CA TYR A 170 -12.03 5.02 -4.87
C TYR A 170 -12.02 5.52 -6.32
N ARG A 171 -10.88 5.37 -6.98
CA ARG A 171 -10.62 5.90 -8.33
C ARG A 171 -9.91 4.84 -9.16
N ASN A 172 -10.19 4.80 -10.47
CA ASN A 172 -9.56 3.84 -11.40
C ASN A 172 -9.63 2.39 -10.90
N ASN A 173 -10.78 2.00 -10.33
CA ASN A 173 -11.03 0.68 -9.72
C ASN A 173 -10.12 0.32 -8.52
N LYS A 174 -9.52 1.31 -7.85
CA LYS A 174 -8.63 1.09 -6.69
C LYS A 174 -8.97 2.04 -5.55
N TYR A 175 -8.74 1.57 -4.32
CA TYR A 175 -8.71 2.45 -3.16
C TYR A 175 -7.46 3.32 -3.22
N VAL A 176 -7.59 4.58 -2.83
CA VAL A 176 -6.50 5.53 -2.70
C VAL A 176 -6.56 6.11 -1.29
N PHE A 177 -5.57 5.76 -0.48
CA PHE A 177 -5.39 6.26 0.87
C PHE A 177 -4.72 7.64 0.80
N LEU A 178 -5.43 8.70 1.21
CA LEU A 178 -5.05 10.08 0.88
C LEU A 178 -3.95 10.66 1.79
N ASP A 179 -3.79 10.09 2.99
CA ASP A 179 -2.81 10.51 3.99
C ASP A 179 -2.29 9.27 4.73
N THR A 180 -0.98 9.07 4.71
CA THR A 180 -0.28 7.93 5.33
C THR A 180 0.30 8.28 6.69
N LYS A 181 0.32 9.55 7.10
CA LYS A 181 1.13 10.04 8.22
C LYS A 181 0.78 9.35 9.54
N ILE A 182 -0.51 9.18 9.82
CA ILE A 182 -0.98 8.51 11.04
C ILE A 182 -0.49 7.06 11.10
N LEU A 183 -0.54 6.34 9.96
CA LEU A 183 -0.04 4.98 9.89
C LEU A 183 1.48 4.93 10.04
N GLU A 184 2.22 5.83 9.37
CA GLU A 184 3.68 5.93 9.48
C GLU A 184 4.12 6.15 10.92
N ASP A 185 3.49 7.09 11.63
CA ASP A 185 3.82 7.39 13.03
C ASP A 185 3.51 6.21 13.95
N LYS A 186 2.38 5.51 13.71
CA LYS A 186 2.03 4.29 14.45
C LYS A 186 3.01 3.16 14.17
N ILE A 187 3.41 2.94 12.91
CA ILE A 187 4.43 1.95 12.53
C ILE A 187 5.77 2.30 13.19
N ASN A 188 6.18 3.56 13.19
CA ASN A 188 7.43 4.00 13.82
C ASN A 188 7.43 3.79 15.34
N SER A 189 6.31 4.08 16.00
CA SER A 189 6.12 3.81 17.43
C SER A 189 6.23 2.32 17.74
N ILE A 190 5.55 1.46 16.97
CA ILE A 190 5.65 0.01 17.10
C ILE A 190 7.09 -0.44 16.88
N ASN A 191 7.76 0.04 15.82
CA ASN A 191 9.14 -0.30 15.51
C ASN A 191 10.07 0.05 16.69
N LYS A 192 9.96 1.24 17.26
CA LYS A 192 10.73 1.66 18.44
C LYS A 192 10.50 0.76 19.66
N GLU A 193 9.28 0.25 19.83
CA GLU A 193 8.89 -0.64 20.93
C GLU A 193 9.44 -2.05 20.78
N VAL A 194 9.43 -2.60 19.55
CA VAL A 194 9.66 -4.04 19.34
C VAL A 194 10.99 -4.38 18.67
N SER A 195 11.63 -3.43 17.98
CA SER A 195 12.90 -3.68 17.31
C SER A 195 13.99 -4.02 18.31
N THR A 196 14.92 -4.87 17.89
CA THR A 196 16.09 -5.26 18.69
C THR A 196 17.37 -4.65 18.16
N LEU A 197 17.40 -4.24 16.89
CA LEU A 197 18.53 -3.59 16.26
C LEU A 197 18.88 -2.28 17.00
N HIS A 198 20.16 -2.05 17.30
CA HIS A 198 20.66 -0.87 18.02
C HIS A 198 20.14 -0.70 19.47
N LYS A 199 19.47 -1.71 20.03
CA LYS A 199 18.99 -1.67 21.42
C LYS A 199 20.05 -2.17 22.38
N SER A 200 20.08 -1.56 23.57
CA SER A 200 20.88 -2.03 24.69
C SER A 200 20.03 -2.82 25.68
N TYR A 201 20.64 -3.83 26.29
CA TYR A 201 20.03 -4.65 27.33
C TYR A 201 21.10 -5.22 28.25
N ASP A 202 20.65 -5.68 29.42
CA ASP A 202 21.49 -6.37 30.38
C ASP A 202 21.70 -7.82 29.94
N PHE A 203 22.96 -8.23 29.87
CA PHE A 203 23.39 -9.56 29.47
C PHE A 203 24.15 -10.24 30.61
N LYS A 204 23.76 -11.48 30.91
CA LYS A 204 24.42 -12.30 31.92
C LYS A 204 25.65 -12.98 31.32
N LEU A 205 26.82 -12.60 31.82
CA LEU A 205 28.12 -13.12 31.42
C LEU A 205 28.34 -14.56 31.91
N PRO A 206 29.29 -15.30 31.31
CA PRO A 206 29.66 -16.65 31.75
C PRO A 206 30.07 -16.76 33.22
N ASN A 207 30.65 -15.71 33.80
CA ASN A 207 31.04 -15.65 35.21
C ASN A 207 29.86 -15.30 36.15
N GLY A 208 28.65 -15.15 35.63
CA GLY A 208 27.44 -14.81 36.37
C GLY A 208 27.20 -13.32 36.58
N GLN A 209 28.18 -12.46 36.28
CA GLN A 209 28.00 -11.01 36.33
C GLN A 209 27.06 -10.53 35.22
N VAL A 210 26.54 -9.32 35.37
CA VAL A 210 25.68 -8.69 34.38
C VAL A 210 26.42 -7.49 33.79
N THR A 211 26.41 -7.38 32.47
CA THR A 211 26.94 -6.22 31.75
C THR A 211 25.92 -5.70 30.75
N LYS A 212 25.97 -4.40 30.46
CA LYS A 212 25.12 -3.80 29.44
C LYS A 212 25.78 -3.95 28.08
N VAL A 213 25.09 -4.62 27.16
CA VAL A 213 25.53 -4.76 25.77
C VAL A 213 24.59 -3.99 24.85
N LYS A 214 25.07 -3.62 23.67
CA LYS A 214 24.29 -2.99 22.61
C LYS A 214 24.34 -3.86 21.36
N ASN A 215 23.17 -4.15 20.80
CA ASN A 215 23.07 -4.74 19.48
C ASN A 215 23.64 -3.78 18.43
N GLU A 216 24.61 -4.24 17.64
CA GLU A 216 25.14 -3.50 16.50
C GLU A 216 24.49 -4.08 15.23
N SER A 217 25.18 -4.93 14.46
CA SER A 217 24.58 -5.57 13.28
C SER A 217 23.62 -6.73 13.63
N TYR A 218 23.62 -7.22 14.87
CA TYR A 218 22.69 -8.26 15.31
C TYR A 218 21.32 -7.70 15.70
N GLY A 219 20.26 -8.32 15.20
CA GLY A 219 18.89 -7.97 15.51
C GLY A 219 18.08 -7.65 14.27
N TRP A 220 16.93 -7.04 14.51
CA TRP A 220 15.96 -6.73 13.48
C TRP A 220 15.18 -5.47 13.79
N ALA A 221 14.68 -4.83 12.73
CA ALA A 221 13.75 -3.71 12.80
C ALA A 221 12.65 -3.89 11.75
N ILE A 222 11.53 -3.20 11.93
CA ILE A 222 10.43 -3.19 10.97
C ILE A 222 10.86 -2.40 9.74
N ASN A 223 10.67 -2.98 8.56
CA ASN A 223 10.73 -2.25 7.31
C ASN A 223 9.44 -1.43 7.16
N GLU A 224 9.49 -0.19 7.65
CA GLU A 224 8.31 0.68 7.79
C GLU A 224 7.61 0.91 6.44
N LYS A 225 8.39 1.13 5.36
CA LYS A 225 7.86 1.30 4.00
C LYS A 225 7.13 0.05 3.50
N LYS A 226 7.71 -1.14 3.72
CA LYS A 226 7.09 -2.41 3.31
C LYS A 226 5.83 -2.69 4.13
N LEU A 227 5.84 -2.37 5.43
CA LEU A 227 4.66 -2.55 6.28
C LEU A 227 3.53 -1.58 5.90
N LEU A 228 3.84 -0.32 5.60
CA LEU A 228 2.88 0.66 5.11
C LEU A 228 2.09 0.12 3.91
N ALA A 229 2.81 -0.28 2.85
CA ALA A 229 2.22 -0.86 1.65
C ALA A 229 1.46 -2.17 1.94
N GLY A 230 1.96 -2.97 2.90
CA GLY A 230 1.29 -4.18 3.37
C GLY A 230 -0.07 -3.91 4.01
N VAL A 231 -0.17 -2.88 4.86
CA VAL A 231 -1.41 -2.47 5.52
C VAL A 231 -2.40 -1.90 4.50
N GLU A 232 -1.97 -1.05 3.58
CA GLU A 232 -2.82 -0.54 2.48
C GLU A 232 -3.39 -1.68 1.65
N ASN A 233 -2.54 -2.62 1.24
CA ASN A 233 -2.96 -3.79 0.49
C ASN A 233 -3.93 -4.66 1.29
N ALA A 234 -3.67 -4.87 2.57
CA ALA A 234 -4.52 -5.67 3.43
C ALA A 234 -5.91 -5.05 3.57
N LEU A 235 -5.99 -3.74 3.83
CA LEU A 235 -7.27 -3.03 3.92
C LEU A 235 -8.01 -2.99 2.59
N ALA A 236 -7.30 -2.83 1.47
CA ALA A 236 -7.92 -2.84 0.13
C ALA A 236 -8.52 -4.21 -0.24
N ASN A 237 -7.88 -5.30 0.16
CA ASN A 237 -8.25 -6.67 -0.20
C ASN A 237 -8.90 -7.48 0.95
N ASP A 238 -9.24 -6.82 2.06
CA ASP A 238 -9.90 -7.43 3.23
C ASP A 238 -9.07 -8.55 3.90
N ILE A 239 -7.74 -8.42 3.86
CA ILE A 239 -6.82 -9.33 4.54
C ILE A 239 -6.81 -9.01 6.04
N GLN A 240 -7.16 -9.99 6.86
CA GLN A 240 -7.35 -9.79 8.30
C GLN A 240 -6.05 -9.85 9.12
N ILE A 241 -4.99 -10.48 8.60
CA ILE A 241 -3.77 -10.77 9.36
C ILE A 241 -2.52 -10.49 8.52
N LEU A 242 -1.55 -9.81 9.11
CA LEU A 242 -0.19 -9.65 8.60
C LEU A 242 0.82 -10.28 9.56
N ASN A 243 1.67 -11.16 9.03
CA ASN A 243 2.78 -11.75 9.78
C ASN A 243 4.01 -10.84 9.73
N GLY A 244 4.44 -10.35 10.89
CA GLY A 244 5.56 -9.44 11.08
C GLY A 244 6.88 -9.93 10.50
N LYS A 245 7.11 -11.25 10.44
CA LYS A 245 8.32 -11.83 9.82
C LYS A 245 8.51 -11.38 8.37
N ASN A 246 7.43 -11.07 7.66
CA ASN A 246 7.48 -10.62 6.26
C ASN A 246 7.84 -9.14 6.10
N TYR A 247 7.87 -8.38 7.20
CA TYR A 247 7.99 -6.92 7.23
C TYR A 247 9.17 -6.44 8.08
N ILE A 248 10.18 -7.28 8.30
CA ILE A 248 11.38 -6.93 9.04
C ILE A 248 12.62 -6.97 8.14
N TYR A 249 13.68 -6.32 8.59
CA TYR A 249 15.02 -6.40 8.02
C TYR A 249 16.05 -6.47 9.16
N GLY A 250 17.30 -6.78 8.82
CA GLY A 250 18.47 -6.65 9.69
C GLY A 250 19.62 -5.96 8.95
N GLU A 251 20.72 -5.72 9.64
CA GLU A 251 21.89 -5.06 9.06
C GLU A 251 23.00 -6.05 8.68
N GLY A 252 23.84 -5.64 7.73
CA GLY A 252 25.04 -6.39 7.32
C GLY A 252 24.82 -7.40 6.22
N PHE A 253 25.70 -8.42 6.16
CA PHE A 253 25.85 -9.34 5.03
C PHE A 253 24.54 -9.97 4.55
N SER A 254 23.66 -10.31 5.48
CA SER A 254 22.50 -11.14 5.20
C SER A 254 21.19 -10.37 5.03
N THR A 255 21.13 -9.14 5.53
CA THR A 255 19.98 -8.21 5.54
C THR A 255 18.66 -8.74 6.14
N TYR A 256 18.58 -10.00 6.60
CA TYR A 256 17.44 -10.49 7.36
C TYR A 256 17.59 -10.17 8.84
N GLY A 257 16.44 -10.10 9.51
CA GLY A 257 16.38 -9.87 10.94
C GLY A 257 16.90 -11.05 11.76
N THR A 258 18.14 -10.98 12.23
CA THR A 258 18.74 -11.99 13.10
C THR A 258 18.09 -11.97 14.49
N GLY A 259 18.00 -13.13 15.14
CA GLY A 259 17.38 -13.26 16.46
C GLY A 259 15.86 -13.08 16.51
N TYR A 260 15.17 -12.93 15.36
CA TYR A 260 13.72 -12.78 15.34
C TYR A 260 13.01 -14.03 15.89
N GLY A 261 12.15 -13.82 16.90
CA GLY A 261 11.39 -14.89 17.55
C GLY A 261 12.19 -15.77 18.50
N LEU A 262 13.46 -15.45 18.77
CA LEU A 262 14.27 -16.15 19.75
C LEU A 262 14.12 -15.52 21.14
N SER A 263 14.30 -16.35 22.18
CA SER A 263 14.38 -15.92 23.57
C SER A 263 15.68 -15.15 23.86
N ASN A 264 15.89 -14.77 25.13
CA ASN A 264 17.15 -14.15 25.59
C ASN A 264 17.50 -12.88 24.79
N ASN A 265 16.56 -11.94 24.70
CA ASN A 265 16.70 -10.71 23.91
C ASN A 265 17.05 -10.94 22.42
N GLY A 266 16.59 -12.07 21.88
CA GLY A 266 16.86 -12.47 20.50
C GLY A 266 18.11 -13.33 20.33
N ILE A 267 19.00 -13.44 21.33
CA ILE A 267 20.24 -14.22 21.25
C ILE A 267 19.98 -15.73 21.14
N GLY A 268 18.90 -16.20 21.76
CA GLY A 268 18.62 -17.63 21.90
C GLY A 268 19.69 -18.34 22.75
N ASN A 269 19.98 -19.59 22.36
CA ASN A 269 20.78 -20.54 23.13
C ASN A 269 22.15 -20.88 22.50
N ASN A 270 22.42 -20.34 21.31
CA ASN A 270 23.66 -20.56 20.58
C ASN A 270 24.30 -19.21 20.28
N TYR A 271 25.47 -18.97 20.87
CA TYR A 271 26.15 -17.69 20.75
C TYR A 271 27.61 -17.81 21.19
N VAL A 272 28.40 -16.83 20.80
CA VAL A 272 29.78 -16.65 21.21
C VAL A 272 29.88 -15.46 22.14
N VAL A 273 30.65 -15.58 23.22
CA VAL A 273 31.00 -14.46 24.10
C VAL A 273 32.51 -14.27 24.07
N VAL A 274 32.97 -13.03 23.92
CA VAL A 274 34.38 -12.65 23.94
C VAL A 274 34.59 -11.53 24.96
N SER A 275 35.45 -11.79 25.94
CA SER A 275 35.97 -10.77 26.85
C SER A 275 37.28 -10.22 26.30
N LEU A 276 37.32 -8.90 26.07
CA LEU A 276 38.53 -8.19 25.68
C LEU A 276 39.50 -8.04 26.87
N THR A 277 39.01 -7.81 28.09
CA THR A 277 39.90 -7.68 29.26
C THR A 277 40.51 -9.01 29.68
N ASP A 278 39.71 -10.09 29.70
CA ASP A 278 40.20 -11.40 30.13
C ASP A 278 40.95 -12.16 29.01
N GLN A 279 40.93 -11.64 27.78
CA GLN A 279 41.37 -12.33 26.55
C GLN A 279 40.83 -13.76 26.49
N LYS A 280 39.51 -13.88 26.63
CA LYS A 280 38.81 -15.16 26.78
C LYS A 280 37.57 -15.23 25.92
N MET A 281 37.31 -16.42 25.36
CA MET A 281 36.16 -16.72 24.52
C MET A 281 35.40 -17.92 25.05
N TRP A 282 34.08 -17.87 24.94
CA TRP A 282 33.18 -18.97 25.25
C TRP A 282 32.23 -19.20 24.08
N VAL A 283 32.01 -20.47 23.71
CA VAL A 283 30.99 -20.86 22.74
C VAL A 283 29.89 -21.60 23.47
N TYR A 284 28.66 -21.11 23.32
CA TYR A 284 27.47 -21.74 23.87
C TYR A 284 26.71 -22.45 22.76
N LYS A 285 26.32 -23.70 23.03
CA LYS A 285 25.40 -24.48 22.19
C LYS A 285 24.34 -25.13 23.04
N ASN A 286 23.09 -25.00 22.62
CA ASN A 286 21.93 -25.50 23.35
C ASN A 286 21.90 -25.05 24.82
N GLY A 287 22.34 -23.81 25.09
CA GLY A 287 22.37 -23.22 26.42
C GLY A 287 23.51 -23.69 27.32
N LYS A 288 24.44 -24.51 26.82
CA LYS A 288 25.62 -24.98 27.56
C LYS A 288 26.89 -24.43 26.94
N CYS A 289 27.86 -24.06 27.78
CA CYS A 289 29.20 -23.71 27.32
C CYS A 289 29.90 -24.99 26.85
N VAL A 290 30.12 -25.12 25.53
CA VAL A 290 30.76 -26.29 24.90
C VAL A 290 32.24 -26.08 24.63
N LEU A 291 32.70 -24.83 24.60
CA LEU A 291 34.10 -24.47 24.41
C LEU A 291 34.45 -23.23 25.23
N THR A 292 35.60 -23.26 25.89
CA THR A 292 36.22 -22.11 26.55
C THR A 292 37.67 -22.04 26.08
N LEU A 293 38.10 -20.86 25.61
CA LEU A 293 39.47 -20.58 25.18
C LEU A 293 40.00 -19.36 25.92
N ASP A 294 41.14 -19.49 26.59
CA ASP A 294 41.85 -18.40 27.29
C ASP A 294 43.17 -18.01 26.62
N THR A 295 43.33 -18.46 25.36
CA THR A 295 44.50 -18.22 24.52
C THR A 295 44.09 -17.57 23.20
N ILE A 296 43.10 -16.67 23.24
CA ILE A 296 42.78 -15.80 22.10
C ILE A 296 43.62 -14.54 22.17
N VAL A 297 43.83 -13.87 21.02
CA VAL A 297 44.36 -12.50 21.00
C VAL A 297 43.44 -11.63 20.16
N THR A 298 42.89 -10.59 20.77
CA THR A 298 41.99 -9.64 20.10
C THR A 298 42.77 -8.50 19.46
N GLY A 299 42.03 -7.57 18.84
CA GLY A 299 42.55 -6.36 18.25
C GLY A 299 43.37 -5.51 19.24
N THR A 300 44.41 -4.85 18.74
CA THR A 300 45.30 -4.02 19.55
C THR A 300 44.55 -2.82 20.13
N VAL A 301 44.61 -2.61 21.45
CA VAL A 301 44.03 -1.40 22.05
C VAL A 301 44.79 -0.15 21.61
N GLU A 302 44.08 0.96 21.47
CA GLU A 302 44.73 2.24 21.22
C GLU A 302 45.57 2.63 22.44
N THR A 303 46.87 2.80 22.22
CA THR A 303 47.84 3.32 23.19
C THR A 303 48.69 4.38 22.50
N LYS A 304 49.58 5.06 23.23
CA LYS A 304 50.55 5.99 22.59
C LYS A 304 51.45 5.32 21.54
N LEU A 305 51.58 3.99 21.60
CA LEU A 305 52.47 3.19 20.75
C LEU A 305 51.72 2.41 19.66
N ALA A 306 50.39 2.30 19.77
CA ALA A 306 49.56 1.48 18.89
C ALA A 306 48.72 2.33 17.93
N HIS A 307 48.37 1.74 16.78
CA HIS A 307 47.58 2.43 15.76
C HIS A 307 46.12 2.64 16.18
N LYS A 308 45.49 3.66 15.61
CA LYS A 308 44.08 4.01 15.89
C LYS A 308 43.13 2.99 15.27
N ASN A 309 42.04 2.69 15.96
CA ASN A 309 40.93 1.85 15.48
C ASN A 309 41.28 0.37 15.21
N LEU A 310 42.32 -0.17 15.85
CA LEU A 310 42.63 -1.62 15.77
C LEU A 310 41.93 -2.46 16.84
N GLU A 311 41.30 -1.83 17.84
CA GLU A 311 40.61 -2.54 18.90
C GLU A 311 39.41 -3.31 18.35
N THR A 312 39.22 -4.55 18.79
CA THR A 312 38.01 -5.31 18.42
C THR A 312 36.77 -4.58 18.95
N PRO A 313 35.80 -4.23 18.10
CA PRO A 313 34.70 -3.39 18.52
C PRO A 313 33.73 -4.15 19.44
N THR A 314 33.46 -3.58 20.62
CA THR A 314 32.44 -4.09 21.55
C THR A 314 31.04 -3.98 20.96
N GLY A 315 30.14 -4.85 21.41
CA GLY A 315 28.75 -4.88 20.95
C GLY A 315 28.30 -6.31 20.66
N VAL A 316 27.06 -6.43 20.17
CA VAL A 316 26.51 -7.70 19.72
C VAL A 316 26.43 -7.70 18.21
N TRP A 317 27.18 -8.63 17.64
CA TRP A 317 27.37 -8.84 16.22
C TRP A 317 26.86 -10.24 15.83
N TYR A 318 27.08 -10.68 14.59
CA TYR A 318 26.73 -12.04 14.19
C TYR A 318 27.65 -12.60 13.12
N ILE A 319 27.79 -13.92 13.11
CA ILE A 319 28.58 -14.61 12.07
C ILE A 319 27.92 -14.42 10.70
N HIS A 320 28.55 -13.67 9.82
CA HIS A 320 28.03 -13.36 8.49
C HIS A 320 28.02 -14.60 7.58
N TYR A 321 29.12 -15.34 7.58
CA TYR A 321 29.34 -16.58 6.84
C TYR A 321 30.53 -17.33 7.44
N LYS A 322 30.84 -18.49 6.85
CA LYS A 322 31.99 -19.33 7.21
C LYS A 322 32.72 -19.70 5.93
N GLU A 323 34.04 -19.54 5.88
CA GLU A 323 34.86 -19.89 4.71
C GLU A 323 36.15 -20.62 5.12
N SER A 324 36.49 -21.70 4.42
CA SER A 324 37.65 -22.54 4.71
C SER A 324 38.11 -23.29 3.45
N PRO A 325 39.35 -23.09 2.96
CA PRO A 325 40.29 -22.03 3.36
C PRO A 325 39.80 -20.65 2.90
N SER A 326 40.40 -19.57 3.42
CA SER A 326 40.12 -18.20 2.98
C SER A 326 41.42 -17.36 2.91
N VAL A 327 41.34 -16.22 2.21
CA VAL A 327 42.44 -15.25 2.10
C VAL A 327 41.94 -13.88 2.51
N LEU A 328 42.40 -13.39 3.66
CA LEU A 328 42.04 -12.09 4.20
C LEU A 328 42.85 -11.01 3.53
N LYS A 329 42.19 -10.00 2.99
CA LYS A 329 42.83 -8.86 2.32
C LYS A 329 42.37 -7.55 2.94
N GLY A 330 43.29 -6.62 3.09
CA GLY A 330 42.99 -5.30 3.59
C GLY A 330 44.13 -4.33 3.35
N THR A 331 44.06 -3.19 4.03
CA THR A 331 45.05 -2.12 3.94
C THR A 331 45.56 -1.83 5.35
N ASN A 332 46.88 -1.76 5.52
CA ASN A 332 47.55 -1.35 6.74
C ASN A 332 47.43 0.18 6.93
N ASP A 333 47.76 0.68 8.11
CA ASP A 333 47.66 2.12 8.43
C ASP A 333 48.61 3.00 7.60
N ASP A 334 49.68 2.43 7.06
CA ASP A 334 50.61 3.09 6.14
C ASP A 334 50.12 3.08 4.67
N GLY A 335 48.92 2.55 4.40
CA GLY A 335 48.33 2.43 3.07
C GLY A 335 48.80 1.21 2.27
N SER A 336 49.73 0.40 2.79
CA SER A 336 50.15 -0.85 2.14
C SER A 336 49.05 -1.90 2.19
N LYS A 337 48.93 -2.73 1.15
CA LYS A 337 47.94 -3.83 1.11
C LYS A 337 48.51 -5.06 1.80
N TYR A 338 47.71 -5.72 2.62
CA TYR A 338 48.04 -7.04 3.16
C TYR A 338 47.17 -8.14 2.53
N SER A 339 47.73 -9.36 2.52
CA SER A 339 47.04 -10.58 2.14
C SER A 339 47.52 -11.69 3.08
N VAL A 340 46.59 -12.38 3.73
CA VAL A 340 46.89 -13.37 4.76
C VAL A 340 46.05 -14.61 4.52
N ASP A 341 46.72 -15.74 4.30
CA ASP A 341 46.07 -17.04 4.15
C ASP A 341 45.65 -17.57 5.53
N VAL A 342 44.38 -17.95 5.65
CA VAL A 342 43.81 -18.54 6.87
C VAL A 342 43.06 -19.81 6.52
N LYS A 343 43.08 -20.79 7.42
CA LYS A 343 42.35 -22.04 7.20
C LYS A 343 40.87 -21.89 7.51
N TYR A 344 40.50 -21.09 8.50
CA TYR A 344 39.12 -20.88 8.94
C TYR A 344 38.82 -19.40 9.08
N TRP A 345 37.78 -18.93 8.41
CA TRP A 345 37.32 -17.54 8.48
C TRP A 345 35.85 -17.44 8.86
N MET A 346 35.57 -16.66 9.90
CA MET A 346 34.21 -16.44 10.44
C MET A 346 34.02 -14.94 10.76
N PRO A 347 33.71 -14.10 9.76
CA PRO A 347 33.49 -12.66 9.96
C PRO A 347 32.25 -12.38 10.78
N PHE A 348 32.32 -11.37 11.65
CA PHE A 348 31.17 -10.92 12.43
C PHE A 348 30.88 -9.41 12.37
N THR A 349 31.82 -8.56 11.93
CA THR A 349 31.55 -7.12 11.70
C THR A 349 31.56 -6.76 10.23
N LEU A 350 30.96 -5.61 9.89
CA LEU A 350 31.03 -5.03 8.55
C LEU A 350 32.36 -4.35 8.25
N THR A 351 33.12 -4.02 9.29
CA THR A 351 34.48 -3.48 9.19
C THR A 351 35.53 -4.57 8.93
N GLY A 352 35.13 -5.84 8.83
CA GLY A 352 36.01 -6.95 8.48
C GLY A 352 36.66 -7.65 9.67
N CYS A 353 36.15 -7.49 10.89
CA CYS A 353 36.60 -8.28 12.04
C CYS A 353 35.91 -9.65 12.04
N GLY A 354 36.65 -10.68 12.44
CA GLY A 354 36.16 -12.05 12.51
C GLY A 354 37.05 -12.95 13.36
N PHE A 355 36.63 -14.21 13.51
CA PHE A 355 37.46 -15.26 14.06
C PHE A 355 38.28 -15.92 12.95
N HIS A 356 39.58 -16.11 13.17
CA HIS A 356 40.42 -16.91 12.29
C HIS A 356 41.64 -17.50 13.01
N ASP A 357 42.19 -18.57 12.44
CA ASP A 357 43.49 -19.08 12.84
C ASP A 357 44.61 -18.09 12.51
N ASN A 358 45.61 -18.02 13.38
CA ASN A 358 46.84 -17.26 13.15
C ASN A 358 48.05 -18.18 13.36
N SER A 359 48.60 -18.72 12.28
CA SER A 359 49.72 -19.67 12.30
C SER A 359 51.09 -19.03 12.54
N TRP A 360 51.22 -17.72 12.31
CA TRP A 360 52.49 -16.99 12.47
C TRP A 360 52.65 -16.33 13.85
N ARG A 361 51.56 -16.17 14.62
CA ARG A 361 51.59 -15.58 15.97
C ARG A 361 52.31 -16.48 16.96
N LYS A 362 53.34 -15.92 17.59
CA LYS A 362 54.13 -16.57 18.65
C LYS A 362 53.70 -16.17 20.06
N ASN A 363 53.21 -14.94 20.22
CA ASN A 363 52.78 -14.39 21.51
C ASN A 363 51.26 -14.56 21.69
N TRP A 364 50.90 -15.39 22.67
CA TRP A 364 49.53 -15.68 23.08
C TRP A 364 49.27 -15.24 24.53
N SER A 365 50.08 -14.32 25.06
CA SER A 365 49.88 -13.74 26.39
C SER A 365 48.53 -13.05 26.48
N LYS A 366 47.89 -13.08 27.65
CA LYS A 366 46.67 -12.32 27.95
C LYS A 366 46.86 -10.80 27.84
N THR A 367 48.09 -10.33 27.78
CA THR A 367 48.43 -8.91 27.59
C THR A 367 48.90 -8.59 26.16
N ALA A 368 48.92 -9.58 25.25
CA ALA A 368 49.40 -9.37 23.88
C ALA A 368 48.61 -8.27 23.16
N TYR A 369 47.29 -8.22 23.36
CA TYR A 369 46.41 -7.19 22.77
C TYR A 369 46.78 -5.74 23.15
N LEU A 370 47.64 -5.51 24.16
CA LEU A 370 48.08 -4.16 24.53
C LEU A 370 49.05 -3.54 23.52
N ASN A 371 49.93 -4.33 22.90
CA ASN A 371 50.99 -3.84 22.01
C ASN A 371 51.27 -4.73 20.79
N ASP A 372 50.67 -5.92 20.73
CA ASP A 372 50.92 -6.97 19.74
C ASP A 372 49.61 -7.72 19.43
N GLY A 373 48.49 -6.99 19.43
CA GLY A 373 47.18 -7.52 19.06
C GLY A 373 47.02 -7.65 17.53
N SER A 374 45.81 -7.96 17.09
CA SER A 374 45.47 -7.96 15.66
C SER A 374 44.88 -6.62 15.20
N TYR A 375 44.48 -6.53 13.94
CA TYR A 375 43.79 -5.38 13.35
C TYR A 375 42.26 -5.49 13.54
N GLY A 376 41.83 -5.79 14.77
CA GLY A 376 40.41 -5.93 15.14
C GLY A 376 39.85 -7.36 15.14
N CYS A 377 40.45 -8.31 14.42
CA CYS A 377 40.04 -9.72 14.47
C CYS A 377 40.24 -10.34 15.87
N VAL A 378 39.68 -11.54 16.08
CA VAL A 378 39.99 -12.39 17.22
C VAL A 378 40.82 -13.56 16.70
N ASN A 379 42.12 -13.53 16.96
CA ASN A 379 43.05 -14.57 16.55
C ASN A 379 42.88 -15.81 17.42
N LEU A 380 42.82 -16.97 16.76
CA LEU A 380 42.74 -18.28 17.37
C LEU A 380 44.03 -19.06 17.09
N ARG A 381 44.47 -19.88 18.05
CA ARG A 381 45.56 -20.82 17.78
C ARG A 381 45.14 -21.78 16.67
N PRO A 382 46.06 -22.22 15.79
CA PRO A 382 45.74 -23.22 14.76
C PRO A 382 45.10 -24.50 15.31
N SER A 383 45.42 -24.88 16.55
CA SER A 383 44.83 -26.03 17.26
C SER A 383 43.42 -25.81 17.79
N ASP A 384 42.99 -24.55 17.96
CA ASP A 384 41.69 -24.19 18.55
C ASP A 384 40.70 -23.70 17.49
N ALA A 385 41.16 -23.15 16.38
CA ALA A 385 40.31 -22.70 15.29
C ALA A 385 39.34 -23.76 14.75
N PRO A 386 39.74 -25.05 14.55
CA PRO A 386 38.80 -26.09 14.15
C PRO A 386 37.66 -26.28 15.16
N LYS A 387 37.95 -26.20 16.46
CA LYS A 387 36.94 -26.37 17.52
C LYS A 387 35.92 -25.24 17.50
N VAL A 388 36.37 -24.00 17.28
CA VAL A 388 35.47 -22.85 17.13
C VAL A 388 34.64 -23.01 15.86
N TRP A 389 35.28 -23.37 14.74
CA TRP A 389 34.61 -23.60 13.47
C TRP A 389 33.50 -24.65 13.55
N ASP A 390 33.74 -25.76 14.23
CA ASP A 390 32.77 -26.86 14.35
C ASP A 390 31.59 -26.50 15.26
N ASN A 391 31.75 -25.53 16.17
CA ASN A 391 30.73 -25.16 17.14
C ASN A 391 30.01 -23.85 16.81
N VAL A 392 30.48 -23.05 15.87
CA VAL A 392 29.91 -21.75 15.51
C VAL A 392 29.24 -21.82 14.15
N GLU A 393 28.03 -21.29 14.03
CA GLU A 393 27.26 -21.26 12.79
C GLU A 393 26.95 -19.85 12.30
N LYS A 394 26.67 -19.73 11.00
CA LYS A 394 26.15 -18.50 10.40
C LYS A 394 24.92 -18.02 11.19
N ASN A 395 24.86 -16.72 11.48
CA ASN A 395 23.81 -16.00 12.23
C ASN A 395 23.83 -16.12 13.75
N GLU A 396 24.72 -16.93 14.30
CA GLU A 396 24.88 -16.97 15.75
C GLU A 396 25.43 -15.64 16.23
N ALA A 397 24.91 -15.18 17.37
CA ALA A 397 25.30 -13.90 17.95
C ALA A 397 26.75 -13.98 18.45
N VAL A 398 27.48 -12.88 18.31
CA VAL A 398 28.84 -12.69 18.85
C VAL A 398 28.81 -11.49 19.77
N ILE A 399 28.86 -11.74 21.08
CA ILE A 399 28.85 -10.73 22.12
C ILE A 399 30.30 -10.40 22.48
N ILE A 400 30.70 -9.14 22.29
CA ILE A 400 32.04 -8.64 22.61
C ILE A 400 31.93 -7.57 23.68
N TYR A 401 32.61 -7.76 24.80
CA TYR A 401 32.58 -6.85 25.94
C TYR A 401 33.97 -6.67 26.56
N LYS A 402 34.12 -5.61 27.37
CA LYS A 402 35.34 -5.35 28.14
C LYS A 402 35.18 -5.84 29.57
#